data_AF-A0A2E2ACX4-F1
#
_entry.id   AF-A0A2E2ACX4-F1
#
_cell.length_a   1.000
_cell.length_b   1.000
_cell.length_c   1.000
_cell.angle_alpha   90.00
_cell.angle_beta   90.00
_cell.angle_gamma   90.00
#
_symmetry.space_group_name_H-M   'P 1'
#
loop_
_entity.id
_entity.type
_entity.pdbx_description
1 polymer ?
#
loop_
_entity_poly.entity_id
_entity_poly.type
_entity_poly.pdbx_seq_one_letter_code
_entity_poly.pdbx_strand_id
1 'polypeptide(L)' 'MEINSNLLEKVRQENTEFRDLHEEHTTLKLKVKALNKTKLITPEQEVEKKKHQKLKLNLKDRMERILSNY' A
#
# COMPACT_ATOMS: atom_id res chain seq x y z
N MET A 1 -0.37 11.20 -10.91
CA MET A 1 -0.13 10.00 -11.72
C MET A 1 -1.15 8.96 -11.34
N GLU A 2 -2.03 8.64 -12.29
CA GLU A 2 -3.03 7.59 -12.18
C GLU A 2 -2.32 6.26 -12.31
N ILE A 3 -2.25 5.51 -11.22
CA ILE A 3 -1.82 4.11 -11.29
C ILE A 3 -2.83 3.43 -12.22
N ASN A 4 -2.36 2.98 -13.38
CA ASN A 4 -3.20 2.26 -14.32
C ASN A 4 -3.66 0.96 -13.67
N SER A 5 -4.89 0.93 -13.15
CA SER A 5 -5.47 -0.25 -12.50
C SER A 5 -5.44 -1.49 -13.40
N ASN A 6 -5.49 -1.30 -14.72
CA ASN A 6 -5.43 -2.39 -15.69
C ASN A 6 -4.03 -3.03 -15.76
N LEU A 7 -2.97 -2.22 -15.73
CA LEU A 7 -1.59 -2.70 -15.72
C LEU A 7 -1.25 -3.28 -14.33
N LEU A 8 -1.77 -2.67 -13.27
CA LEU A 8 -1.69 -3.20 -11.90
C LEU A 8 -2.22 -4.63 -11.81
N GLU A 9 -3.39 -4.90 -12.40
CA GLU A 9 -3.97 -6.25 -12.40
C GLU A 9 -3.15 -7.25 -13.22
N LYS A 10 -2.66 -6.87 -14.40
CA LYS A 10 -1.77 -7.72 -15.21
C LYS A 10 -0.49 -8.07 -14.47
N VAL A 11 0.23 -7.07 -13.96
CA VAL A 11 1.50 -7.29 -13.24
C VAL A 11 1.26 -8.07 -11.95
N ARG A 12 0.12 -7.91 -11.27
CA ARG A 12 -0.25 -8.75 -10.12
C ARG A 12 -0.45 -10.23 -10.49
N GLN A 13 -0.90 -10.52 -11.71
CA GLN A 13 -1.08 -11.90 -12.19
C GLN A 13 0.21 -12.50 -12.72
N GLU A 14 1.05 -11.72 -13.39
CA GLU A 14 2.33 -12.18 -13.96
C GLU A 14 3.49 -12.18 -12.95
N ASN A 15 3.49 -11.26 -11.98
CA ASN A 15 4.65 -10.99 -11.14
C ASN A 15 4.36 -11.24 -9.65
N THR A 16 4.98 -12.28 -9.11
CA THR A 16 4.83 -12.69 -7.71
C THR A 16 5.31 -11.62 -6.73
N GLU A 17 6.38 -10.87 -7.04
CA GLU A 17 6.84 -9.76 -6.20
C GLU A 17 5.78 -8.66 -6.11
N PHE A 18 5.12 -8.35 -7.24
CA PHE A 18 4.05 -7.36 -7.24
C PHE A 18 2.84 -7.80 -6.44
N ARG A 19 2.49 -9.09 -6.50
CA ARG A 19 1.43 -9.68 -5.68
C ARG A 19 1.73 -9.52 -4.19
N ASP A 20 2.95 -9.81 -3.76
CA ASP A 20 3.40 -9.64 -2.37
C ASP A 20 3.31 -8.17 -1.95
N LEU A 21 3.84 -7.25 -2.76
CA LEU A 21 3.76 -5.80 -2.53
C LEU A 21 2.29 -5.33 -2.41
N HIS A 22 1.40 -5.87 -3.24
CA HIS A 22 -0.02 -5.53 -3.24
C HIS A 22 -0.75 -6.03 -2.00
N GLU A 23 -0.43 -7.24 -1.56
CA GLU A 23 -0.95 -7.81 -0.32
C GLU A 23 -0.48 -7.01 0.89
N GLU A 24 0.80 -6.64 0.92
CA GLU A 24 1.38 -5.81 1.98
C GLU A 24 0.75 -4.40 1.99
N HIS A 25 0.55 -3.79 0.82
CA HIS A 25 -0.14 -2.50 0.70
C HIS A 25 -1.60 -2.57 1.18
N THR A 26 -2.30 -3.66 0.87
CA THR A 26 -3.68 -3.91 1.30
C THR A 26 -3.76 -4.11 2.81
N THR A 27 -2.82 -4.88 3.38
CA THR A 27 -2.69 -5.10 4.82
C THR A 27 -2.42 -3.80 5.57
N LEU A 28 -1.49 -2.97 5.08
CA LEU A 28 -1.21 -1.65 5.67
C LEU A 28 -2.42 -0.72 5.56
N LYS A 29 -3.17 -0.77 4.45
CA LYS A 29 -4.40 0.00 4.27
C LYS A 29 -5.48 -0.43 5.28
N LEU A 30 -5.63 -1.73 5.52
CA LEU A 30 -6.55 -2.28 6.51
C LEU A 30 -6.15 -1.87 7.93
N LYS A 31 -4.86 -1.99 8.29
CA LYS A 31 -4.34 -1.51 9.57
C LYS A 31 -4.64 -0.02 9.76
N VAL A 32 -4.27 0.84 8.80
CA VAL A 32 -4.59 2.29 8.87
C VAL A 32 -6.09 2.54 9.02
N LYS A 33 -6.94 1.79 8.32
CA LYS A 33 -8.40 1.91 8.44
C LYS A 33 -8.89 1.51 9.83
N ALA A 34 -8.36 0.42 10.39
CA ALA A 34 -8.70 -0.04 11.74
C ALA A 34 -8.26 0.99 12.79
N LEU A 35 -7.03 1.49 12.68
CA LEU A 35 -6.50 2.57 13.52
C LEU A 35 -7.40 3.83 13.46
N ASN A 36 -7.84 4.21 12.26
CA ASN A 36 -8.69 5.40 12.06
C ASN A 36 -10.14 5.18 12.55
N LYS A 37 -10.62 3.94 12.58
CA LYS A 37 -11.96 3.60 13.07
C LYS A 37 -12.08 3.78 14.58
N THR A 38 -10.95 3.72 15.30
CA THR A 38 -10.88 3.97 16.73
C THR A 38 -10.96 5.48 16.98
N LYS A 39 -12.02 5.94 17.66
CA LYS A 39 -12.25 7.37 18.00
C LYS A 39 -11.14 7.99 18.86
N LEU A 40 -10.35 7.16 19.52
CA LEU A 40 -9.22 7.54 20.38
C LEU A 40 -7.96 6.86 19.83
N ILE A 41 -7.33 7.51 18.86
CA ILE A 41 -5.97 7.16 18.43
C ILE A 41 -4.99 7.67 19.47
N THR A 42 -4.32 6.75 20.17
CA THR A 42 -3.21 7.06 21.06
C THR A 42 -1.99 7.59 20.28
N PRO A 43 -1.06 8.31 20.93
CA PRO A 43 0.15 8.82 20.27
C PRO A 43 0.97 7.71 19.59
N GLU A 44 0.98 6.49 20.15
CA GLU A 44 1.58 5.32 19.52
C GLU A 44 0.87 4.95 18.20
N GLN A 45 -0.46 4.98 18.17
CA GLN A 45 -1.26 4.68 16.99
C GLN A 45 -1.13 5.77 15.91
N GLU A 46 -0.94 7.03 16.29
CA GLU A 46 -0.59 8.12 15.36
C GLU A 46 0.77 7.87 14.68
N VAL A 47 1.79 7.48 15.46
CA VAL A 47 3.11 7.12 14.94
C VAL A 47 3.02 5.91 14.02
N GLU A 48 2.27 4.89 14.40
CA GLU A 48 2.01 3.73 13.55
C GLU A 48 1.29 4.14 12.27
N LYS A 49 0.21 4.91 12.35
CA LYS A 49 -0.54 5.39 11.17
C LYS A 49 0.36 6.14 10.20
N LYS A 50 1.25 7.01 10.72
CA LYS A 50 2.26 7.73 9.91
C LYS A 50 3.26 6.77 9.26
N LYS A 51 3.78 5.78 10.01
CA LYS A 51 4.65 4.72 9.46
C LYS A 51 3.94 3.94 8.34
N HIS A 52 2.71 3.51 8.58
CA HIS A 52 1.91 2.76 7.60
C HIS A 52 1.57 3.61 6.36
N GLN A 53 1.31 4.91 6.52
CA GLN A 53 1.15 5.83 5.38
C GLN A 53 2.43 5.95 4.57
N LYS A 54 3.59 6.06 5.23
CA LYS A 54 4.89 6.15 4.57
C LYS A 54 5.23 4.85 3.83
N LEU A 55 4.99 3.71 4.45
CA LEU A 55 5.13 2.39 3.84
C LEU A 55 4.18 2.22 2.64
N LYS A 56 2.91 2.63 2.76
CA LYS A 56 1.98 2.64 1.62
C LYS A 56 2.47 3.50 0.48
N LEU A 57 3.05 4.67 0.77
CA LEU A 57 3.63 5.54 -0.25
C LEU A 57 4.82 4.85 -0.94
N ASN A 58 5.70 4.20 -0.17
CA ASN A 58 6.85 3.49 -0.71
C ASN A 58 6.43 2.27 -1.55
N LEU A 59 5.43 1.49 -1.09
CA LEU A 59 4.85 0.39 -1.85
C LEU A 59 4.18 0.87 -3.13
N LYS A 60 3.44 1.98 -3.05
CA LYS A 60 2.85 2.62 -4.24
C LYS A 60 3.95 3.03 -5.22
N ASP A 61 5.01 3.69 -4.75
CA ASP A 61 6.12 4.13 -5.57
C ASP A 61 6.85 2.95 -6.23
N ARG A 62 7.06 1.87 -5.47
CA ARG A 62 7.64 0.61 -5.95
C ARG A 62 6.74 -0.07 -6.98
N MET A 63 5.42 -0.06 -6.76
CA MET A 63 4.45 -0.53 -7.76
C MET A 63 4.49 0.34 -9.01
N GLU A 64 4.45 1.67 -8.89
CA GLU A 64 4.54 2.57 -10.04
C GLU A 64 5.85 2.39 -10.82
N ARG A 65 6.95 2.06 -10.12
CA ARG A 65 8.24 1.77 -10.77
C ARG A 65 8.24 0.45 -11.52
N ILE A 66 7.63 -0.60 -10.96
CA ILE A 66 7.44 -1.88 -11.67
C ILE A 66 6.54 -1.66 -12.88
N LEU A 67 5.43 -0.93 -12.71
CA LEU A 67 4.50 -0.58 -13.77
C LEU A 67 5.13 0.31 -14.86
N SER A 68 6.02 1.23 -14.49
CA SER A 68 6.74 2.05 -15.48
C SER A 68 7.77 1.25 -16.26
N ASN A 69 8.18 0.09 -15.75
CA ASN A 69 9.12 -0.82 -16.41
C ASN A 69 8.40 -1.92 -17.21
N TYR A 70 7.07 -1.91 -17.27
CA TYR A 70 6.20 -2.90 -17.94
C TYR A 70 5.32 -2.21 -18.98
#